data_AF-U6L361-F1
#
_entry.id   AF-U6L361-F1
#
_cell.length_a   1.000
_cell.length_b   1.000
_cell.length_c   1.000
_cell.angle_alpha   90.00
_cell.angle_beta   90.00
_cell.angle_gamma   90.00
#
_symmetry.space_group_name_H-M   'P 1'
#
loop_
_entity.id
_entity.type
_entity.pdbx_description
1 polymer ?
#
loop_
_entity_poly.entity_id
_entity_poly.type
_entity_poly.pdbx_seq_one_letter_code
_entity_poly.pdbx_strand_id
1 'polypeptide(L)'
;LMAEVANHCIPRIADLHNYSTANSFQQKRYNWETLAERVFKRVGLKLGAKEIDQVVAAKPGAAESIILKFKHRAEALKQQAAKEADSNPKQTRLTRCPPQGSPRPVSEQEWMAILEQKDATIQELEETNSILAAKAESLQKLLQLRDAKIELLTKALQAAAAPPPQ
;
A
#
# COMPACT_ATOMS: atom_id res chain seq x y z
N LEU A 1 -4.14 0.48 5.63
CA LEU A 1 -5.07 -0.53 6.19
C LEU A 1 -4.45 -1.42 7.27
N MET A 2 -3.54 -2.37 7.00
CA MET A 2 -3.01 -3.23 8.09
C MET A 2 -2.19 -2.47 9.16
N ALA A 3 -1.40 -1.47 8.75
CA ALA A 3 -0.66 -0.60 9.67
C ALA A 3 -1.59 0.19 10.63
N GLU A 4 -2.74 0.65 10.13
CA GLU A 4 -3.76 1.33 10.94
C GLU A 4 -4.39 0.39 11.94
N VAL A 5 -4.74 -0.84 11.52
CA VAL A 5 -5.26 -1.88 12.42
C VAL A 5 -4.25 -2.18 13.53
N ALA A 6 -2.96 -2.26 13.20
CA ALA A 6 -1.91 -2.47 14.17
C ALA A 6 -1.86 -1.34 15.21
N ASN A 7 -1.89 -0.08 14.75
CA ASN A 7 -1.93 1.10 15.60
C ASN A 7 -3.19 1.22 16.46
N HIS A 8 -4.33 0.75 15.96
CA HIS A 8 -5.56 0.69 16.74
C HIS A 8 -5.47 -0.32 17.89
N CYS A 9 -4.84 -1.48 17.65
CA CYS A 9 -4.68 -2.50 18.70
C CYS A 9 -3.61 -2.11 19.72
N ILE A 10 -2.48 -1.58 19.25
CA ILE A 10 -1.32 -1.15 20.05
C ILE A 10 -0.88 0.23 19.53
N PRO A 11 -1.15 1.31 20.28
CA PRO A 11 -0.82 2.66 19.83
C PRO A 11 0.66 2.81 19.45
N ARG A 12 0.91 3.44 18.29
CA ARG A 12 2.25 3.77 17.76
C ARG A 12 3.16 2.56 17.52
N ILE A 13 2.60 1.36 17.31
CA ILE A 13 3.41 0.17 16.97
C ILE A 13 3.91 0.20 15.53
N ALA A 14 3.13 0.80 14.63
CA ALA A 14 3.42 0.93 13.21
C ALA A 14 3.56 2.41 12.86
N ASP A 15 4.49 2.71 11.97
CA ASP A 15 4.67 4.07 11.47
C ASP A 15 4.08 4.21 10.07
N LEU A 16 2.99 4.97 9.94
CA LEU A 16 2.16 5.06 8.74
C LEU A 16 2.94 5.57 7.51
N HIS A 17 3.96 6.40 7.71
CA HIS A 17 4.75 6.94 6.60
C HIS A 17 5.59 5.87 5.87
N ASN A 18 5.84 4.72 6.52
CA ASN A 18 6.58 3.62 5.91
C ASN A 18 5.73 2.73 4.98
N TYR A 19 4.42 2.99 4.90
CA TYR A 19 3.48 2.14 4.18
C TYR A 19 2.64 2.98 3.22
N SER A 20 3.21 3.29 2.06
CA SER A 20 2.50 4.01 0.99
C SER A 20 1.36 3.17 0.41
N THR A 21 0.31 3.84 -0.07
CA THR A 21 -0.74 3.20 -0.85
C THR A 21 -0.16 2.64 -2.13
N ALA A 22 -0.44 1.38 -2.44
CA ALA A 22 0.21 0.68 -3.55
C ALA A 22 -0.76 -0.23 -4.30
N ASN A 23 -0.70 -0.17 -5.63
CA ASN A 23 -1.45 -1.06 -6.53
C ASN A 23 -0.57 -2.18 -7.10
N SER A 24 0.75 -1.99 -7.14
CA SER A 24 1.73 -2.99 -7.61
C SER A 24 1.82 -4.19 -6.66
N PHE A 25 2.02 -5.38 -7.24
CA PHE A 25 2.27 -6.60 -6.49
C PHE A 25 3.56 -6.50 -5.65
N GLN A 26 4.65 -5.98 -6.24
CA GLN A 26 5.95 -5.87 -5.57
C GLN A 26 5.88 -4.88 -4.40
N GLN A 27 5.29 -3.71 -4.62
CA GLN A 27 5.15 -2.71 -3.55
C GLN A 27 4.24 -3.17 -2.42
N LYS A 28 3.14 -3.87 -2.73
CA LYS A 28 2.31 -4.52 -1.70
C LYS A 28 3.12 -5.54 -0.90
N ARG A 29 3.92 -6.37 -1.57
CA ARG A 29 4.79 -7.35 -0.90
C ARG A 29 5.76 -6.68 0.06
N TYR A 30 6.47 -5.66 -0.40
CA TYR A 30 7.39 -4.90 0.45
C TYR A 30 6.69 -4.30 1.68
N ASN A 31 5.49 -3.71 1.50
CA ASN A 31 4.72 -3.17 2.62
C ASN A 31 4.40 -4.27 3.66
N TRP A 32 4.06 -5.48 3.21
CA TRP A 32 3.79 -6.63 4.08
C TRP A 32 5.05 -7.20 4.74
N GLU A 33 6.17 -7.26 4.04
CA GLU A 33 7.48 -7.67 4.60
C GLU A 33 7.95 -6.67 5.66
N THR A 34 7.79 -5.38 5.40
CA THR A 34 8.11 -4.32 6.36
C THR A 34 7.21 -4.39 7.59
N LEU A 35 5.91 -4.69 7.44
CA LEU A 35 5.03 -4.98 8.57
C LEU A 35 5.49 -6.23 9.35
N ALA A 36 5.94 -7.27 8.66
CA ALA A 36 6.46 -8.48 9.28
C ALA A 36 7.69 -8.21 10.15
N GLU A 37 8.68 -7.52 9.60
CA GLU A 37 9.94 -7.20 10.29
C GLU A 37 9.72 -6.24 11.46
N ARG A 38 8.95 -5.15 11.25
CA ARG A 38 8.89 -4.02 12.17
C ARG A 38 7.73 -4.05 13.16
N VAL A 39 6.61 -4.70 12.81
CA VAL A 39 5.37 -4.65 13.60
C VAL A 39 5.02 -6.03 14.14
N PHE A 40 4.97 -7.05 13.28
CA PHE A 40 4.55 -8.39 13.69
C PHE A 40 5.58 -9.10 14.58
N LYS A 41 6.88 -8.90 14.31
CA LYS A 41 7.97 -9.36 15.17
C LYS A 41 7.85 -8.84 16.61
N ARG A 42 7.41 -7.59 16.80
CA ARG A 42 7.23 -6.96 18.13
C ARG A 42 6.12 -7.59 18.96
N VAL A 43 5.16 -8.26 18.33
CA VAL A 43 4.10 -9.02 19.00
C VAL A 43 4.34 -10.53 19.00
N GLY A 44 5.54 -10.97 18.62
CA GLY A 44 5.89 -12.39 18.52
C GLY A 44 5.17 -13.14 17.40
N LEU A 45 4.65 -12.45 16.39
CA LEU A 45 4.02 -13.04 15.22
C LEU A 45 5.05 -13.15 14.09
N LYS A 46 5.31 -14.38 13.64
CA LYS A 46 6.13 -14.65 12.46
C LYS A 46 5.22 -14.97 11.28
N LEU A 47 5.43 -14.28 10.18
CA LEU A 47 4.73 -14.53 8.92
C LEU A 47 5.67 -15.17 7.92
N GLY A 48 5.23 -16.27 7.33
CA GLY A 48 5.98 -16.93 6.26
C GLY A 48 5.82 -16.20 4.93
N ALA A 49 6.81 -16.36 4.04
CA ALA A 49 6.74 -15.85 2.67
C ALA A 49 5.43 -16.28 1.96
N LYS A 50 5.03 -17.54 2.12
CA LYS A 50 3.77 -18.06 1.57
C LYS A 50 2.51 -17.34 2.08
N GLU A 51 2.49 -16.86 3.32
CA GLU A 51 1.36 -16.10 3.85
C GLU A 51 1.33 -14.69 3.26
N ILE A 52 2.51 -14.06 3.11
CA ILE A 52 2.67 -12.77 2.45
C ILE A 52 2.21 -12.87 0.99
N ASP A 53 2.68 -13.87 0.25
CA ASP A 53 2.28 -14.16 -1.13
C ASP A 53 0.75 -14.26 -1.27
N GLN A 54 0.11 -15.02 -0.39
CA GLN A 54 -1.34 -15.20 -0.42
C GLN A 54 -2.10 -13.90 -0.20
N VAL A 55 -1.61 -13.04 0.70
CA VAL A 55 -2.26 -11.75 0.96
C VAL A 55 -2.01 -10.75 -0.16
N VAL A 56 -0.80 -10.71 -0.72
CA VAL A 56 -0.49 -9.83 -1.85
C VAL A 56 -1.30 -10.21 -3.09
N ALA A 57 -1.53 -11.51 -3.30
CA ALA A 57 -2.40 -12.06 -4.34
C ALA A 57 -3.91 -11.91 -4.05
N ALA A 58 -4.29 -11.24 -2.96
CA ALA A 58 -5.68 -11.05 -2.55
C ALA A 58 -6.48 -12.36 -2.43
N LYS A 59 -5.83 -13.44 -1.98
CA LYS A 59 -6.50 -14.72 -1.74
C LYS A 59 -7.57 -14.53 -0.65
N PRO A 60 -8.82 -14.98 -0.88
CA PRO A 60 -9.89 -14.87 0.13
C PRO A 60 -9.49 -15.48 1.47
N GLY A 61 -9.73 -14.75 2.57
CA GLY A 61 -9.45 -15.20 3.94
C GLY A 61 -7.99 -15.04 4.39
N ALA A 62 -7.06 -14.74 3.48
CA ALA A 62 -5.64 -14.64 3.84
C ALA A 62 -5.37 -13.40 4.72
N ALA A 63 -5.91 -12.24 4.34
CA ALA A 63 -5.71 -11.00 5.10
C ALA A 63 -6.39 -11.06 6.47
N GLU A 64 -7.61 -11.61 6.51
CA GLU A 64 -8.42 -11.79 7.70
C GLU A 64 -7.73 -12.71 8.70
N SER A 65 -7.13 -13.80 8.23
CA SER A 65 -6.36 -14.73 9.06
C SER A 65 -5.18 -14.03 9.75
N ILE A 66 -4.42 -13.20 9.02
CA ILE A 66 -3.31 -12.44 9.61
C ILE A 66 -3.83 -11.41 10.62
N ILE A 67 -4.88 -10.65 10.28
CA ILE A 67 -5.48 -9.65 11.16
C ILE A 67 -5.92 -10.30 12.48
N LEU A 68 -6.59 -11.45 12.41
CA LEU A 68 -7.06 -12.16 13.59
C LEU A 68 -5.91 -12.65 14.47
N LYS A 69 -4.88 -13.28 13.87
CA LYS A 69 -3.67 -13.70 14.58
C LYS A 69 -3.00 -12.53 15.30
N PHE A 70 -2.90 -11.38 14.63
CA PHE A 70 -2.32 -10.17 15.21
C PHE A 70 -3.15 -9.66 16.40
N LYS A 71 -4.47 -9.56 16.25
CA LYS A 71 -5.37 -9.12 17.34
C LYS A 71 -5.24 -9.99 18.59
N HIS A 72 -5.22 -11.32 18.43
CA HIS A 72 -5.04 -12.24 19.56
C HIS A 72 -3.69 -12.03 20.26
N ARG A 73 -2.61 -11.80 19.51
CA ARG A 73 -1.29 -11.52 20.08
C ARG A 73 -1.26 -10.18 20.82
N ALA A 74 -1.87 -9.15 20.25
CA ALA A 74 -1.96 -7.84 20.88
C ALA A 74 -2.73 -7.89 22.21
N GLU A 75 -3.82 -8.65 22.26
CA GLU A 75 -4.62 -8.82 23.48
C GLU A 75 -3.88 -9.62 24.56
N ALA A 76 -3.19 -10.70 24.16
CA ALA A 76 -2.38 -11.49 25.09
C ALA A 76 -1.29 -10.65 25.79
N LEU A 77 -0.65 -9.72 25.07
CA LEU A 77 0.34 -8.80 25.64
C LEU A 77 -0.29 -7.82 26.65
N LYS A 78 -1.50 -7.31 26.38
CA LYS A 78 -2.21 -6.45 27.32
C LYS A 78 -2.55 -7.19 28.62
N GLN A 79 -2.98 -8.45 28.51
CA GLN A 79 -3.32 -9.28 29.67
C GLN A 79 -2.09 -9.66 30.50
N GLN A 80 -0.94 -9.90 29.86
CA GLN A 80 0.32 -10.15 30.56
C GLN A 80 0.75 -8.92 31.37
N ALA A 81 0.73 -7.73 30.77
CA ALA A 81 1.05 -6.49 31.47
C ALA A 81 0.11 -6.22 32.67
N ALA A 82 -1.17 -6.57 32.56
CA ALA A 82 -2.14 -6.44 33.65
C ALA A 82 -1.88 -7.41 34.80
N LYS A 83 -1.47 -8.65 34.52
CA LYS A 83 -1.13 -9.67 35.55
C LYS A 83 0.17 -9.34 36.30
N GLU A 84 1.15 -8.79 35.59
CA GLU A 84 2.41 -8.35 36.21
C GLU A 84 2.20 -7.15 37.14
N ALA A 85 1.22 -6.28 36.87
CA ALA A 85 0.91 -5.13 37.72
C ALA A 85 0.27 -5.50 39.08
N ASP A 86 -0.38 -6.67 39.18
CA ASP A 86 -1.07 -7.12 40.41
C ASP A 86 -0.17 -7.93 41.35
N SER A 87 0.99 -8.41 40.87
CA SER A 87 1.81 -9.41 41.58
C SER A 87 3.03 -8.85 42.35
N ASN A 88 3.33 -7.54 42.29
CA ASN A 88 4.50 -6.97 42.97
C ASN A 88 4.38 -5.45 43.24
N PRO A 89 4.25 -4.97 44.50
CA PRO A 89 4.17 -3.53 44.79
C PRO A 89 5.53 -2.84 44.97
N LYS A 90 6.67 -3.46 44.60
CA LYS A 90 7.97 -2.78 44.69
C LYS A 90 8.80 -2.91 43.42
N GLN A 91 9.08 -1.73 42.87
CA GLN A 91 10.16 -1.40 41.96
C GLN A 91 9.97 -1.85 40.51
N THR A 92 9.45 -0.93 39.72
CA THR A 92 10.02 -0.70 38.38
C THR A 92 9.89 0.76 38.02
N ARG A 93 11.03 1.46 38.07
CA ARG A 93 11.22 2.71 37.35
C ARG A 93 10.84 2.44 35.90
N LEU A 94 9.68 2.93 35.45
CA LEU A 94 9.49 3.21 34.04
C LEU A 94 10.38 4.39 33.72
N THR A 95 11.55 4.10 33.16
CA THR A 95 12.29 5.05 32.34
C THR A 95 11.33 5.57 31.27
N ARG A 96 10.78 6.76 31.55
CA ARG A 96 10.16 7.65 30.58
C ARG A 96 11.16 7.87 29.46
N CYS A 97 11.05 7.11 28.37
CA CYS A 97 11.85 7.38 27.17
C CYS A 97 11.52 8.80 26.67
N PRO A 98 12.52 9.60 26.30
CA PRO A 98 12.29 10.93 25.73
C PRO A 98 11.54 10.81 24.40
N PRO A 99 10.94 11.91 23.89
CA PRO A 99 10.33 11.91 22.57
C PRO A 99 11.43 11.83 21.52
N GLN A 100 11.82 10.61 21.13
CA GLN A 100 12.69 10.42 19.97
C GLN A 100 11.82 10.49 18.72
N GLY A 101 11.86 11.65 18.06
CA GLY A 101 11.50 11.75 16.66
C GLY A 101 12.36 10.78 15.84
N SER A 102 11.72 10.15 14.85
CA SER A 102 12.28 9.41 13.71
C SER A 102 13.62 8.67 13.93
N PRO A 103 13.67 7.32 13.85
CA PRO A 103 14.94 6.63 13.74
C PRO A 103 15.60 7.07 12.42
N ARG A 104 16.71 7.81 12.53
CA ARG A 104 17.61 7.98 11.40
C ARG A 104 18.17 6.60 11.04
N PRO A 105 18.25 6.24 9.74
CA PRO A 105 18.91 5.01 9.30
C PRO A 105 20.30 4.90 9.91
N VAL A 106 20.60 3.70 10.42
CA VAL A 106 21.70 3.46 11.36
C VAL A 106 22.95 2.98 10.61
N SER A 107 22.82 2.63 9.33
CA SER A 107 23.93 2.20 8.48
C SER A 107 23.83 2.70 7.03
N GLU A 108 24.99 2.81 6.37
CA GLU A 108 25.11 3.18 4.96
C GLU A 108 24.48 2.13 4.02
N GLN A 109 24.47 0.87 4.44
CA GLN A 109 23.84 -0.24 3.71
C GLN A 109 22.32 -0.12 3.69
N GLU A 110 21.69 0.31 4.79
CA GLU A 110 20.25 0.60 4.83
C GLU A 110 19.87 1.75 3.89
N TRP A 111 20.73 2.78 3.78
CA TRP A 111 20.52 3.87 2.84
C TRP A 111 20.60 3.42 1.38
N MET A 112 21.60 2.63 1.02
CA MET A 112 21.74 2.13 -0.35
C MET A 112 20.56 1.25 -0.75
N ALA A 113 20.09 0.38 0.15
CA ALA A 113 18.91 -0.44 -0.11
C ALA A 113 17.65 0.41 -0.32
N ILE A 114 17.48 1.51 0.44
CA ILE A 114 16.35 2.44 0.27
C ILE A 114 16.46 3.21 -1.06
N LEU A 115 17.67 3.59 -1.48
CA LEU A 115 17.91 4.30 -2.73
C LEU A 115 17.63 3.42 -3.94
N GLU A 116 18.23 2.24 -4.00
CA GLU A 116 18.03 1.27 -5.08
C GLU A 116 16.55 0.88 -5.21
N GLN A 117 15.85 0.79 -4.08
CA GLN A 117 14.41 0.55 -4.07
C GLN A 117 13.59 1.74 -4.58
N LYS A 118 14.00 2.96 -4.25
CA LYS A 118 13.36 4.18 -4.79
C LYS A 118 13.57 4.28 -6.30
N ASP A 119 14.76 3.96 -6.79
CA ASP A 119 15.06 3.92 -8.22
C ASP A 119 14.22 2.86 -8.93
N ALA A 120 14.07 1.67 -8.35
CA ALA A 120 13.16 0.64 -8.89
C ALA A 120 11.70 1.08 -8.92
N THR A 121 11.24 1.79 -7.88
CA THR A 121 9.87 2.35 -7.82
C THR A 121 9.67 3.43 -8.87
N ILE A 122 10.67 4.30 -9.06
CA ILE A 122 10.66 5.33 -10.10
C ILE A 122 10.53 4.66 -11.47
N GLN A 123 11.34 3.63 -11.73
CA GLN A 123 11.28 2.88 -12.99
C GLN A 123 9.90 2.25 -13.23
N GLU A 124 9.30 1.60 -12.22
CA GLU A 124 7.96 1.01 -12.36
C GLU A 124 6.88 2.07 -12.64
N LEU A 125 6.97 3.23 -11.98
CA LEU A 125 6.07 4.36 -12.23
C LEU A 125 6.25 4.95 -13.63
N GLU A 126 7.50 5.03 -14.11
CA GLU A 126 7.82 5.47 -15.47
C GLU A 126 7.28 4.49 -16.52
N GLU A 127 7.44 3.17 -16.31
CA GLU A 127 6.87 2.14 -17.16
C GLU A 127 5.33 2.21 -17.18
N THR A 128 4.71 2.39 -16.02
CA THR A 128 3.25 2.56 -15.92
C THR A 128 2.78 3.81 -16.64
N ASN A 129 3.48 4.94 -16.46
CA ASN A 129 3.17 6.19 -17.15
C ASN A 129 3.33 6.05 -18.67
N SER A 130 4.36 5.33 -19.13
CA SER A 130 4.57 5.02 -20.54
C SER A 130 3.40 4.24 -21.14
N ILE A 131 2.95 3.18 -20.46
CA ILE A 131 1.77 2.39 -20.89
C ILE A 131 0.51 3.25 -20.92
N LEU A 132 0.29 4.08 -19.89
CA LEU A 132 -0.86 4.97 -19.83
C LEU A 132 -0.82 6.02 -20.95
N ALA A 133 0.35 6.59 -21.25
CA ALA A 133 0.53 7.53 -22.36
C ALA A 133 0.17 6.88 -23.70
N ALA A 134 0.67 5.66 -23.97
CA ALA A 134 0.34 4.92 -25.18
C ALA A 134 -1.17 4.61 -25.30
N LYS A 135 -1.83 4.31 -24.18
CA LYS A 135 -3.29 4.14 -24.14
C LYS A 135 -4.03 5.44 -24.42
N ALA A 136 -3.58 6.55 -23.84
CA ALA A 136 -4.16 7.87 -24.07
C ALA A 136 -4.08 8.26 -25.55
N GLU A 137 -2.92 8.06 -26.19
CA GLU A 137 -2.76 8.30 -27.63
C GLU A 137 -3.70 7.43 -28.49
N SER A 138 -3.83 6.15 -28.13
CA SER A 138 -4.71 5.22 -28.86
C SER A 138 -6.17 5.64 -28.76
N LEU A 139 -6.61 6.07 -27.57
CA LEU A 139 -7.96 6.60 -27.36
C LEU A 139 -8.17 7.92 -28.13
N GLN A 140 -7.16 8.80 -28.14
CA GLN A 140 -7.23 10.06 -28.88
C GLN A 140 -7.37 9.82 -30.39
N LYS A 141 -6.63 8.86 -30.96
CA LYS A 141 -6.79 8.45 -32.37
C LYS A 141 -8.19 7.90 -32.65
N LEU A 142 -8.74 7.10 -31.74
CA LEU A 142 -10.10 6.56 -31.90
C LEU A 142 -11.16 7.66 -31.88
N LEU A 143 -11.00 8.66 -31.00
CA LEU A 143 -11.88 9.83 -30.96
C LEU A 143 -11.82 10.61 -32.27
N GLN A 144 -10.62 10.92 -32.78
CA GLN A 144 -10.46 11.61 -34.07
C GLN A 144 -11.16 10.89 -35.23
N LEU A 145 -11.06 9.55 -35.29
CA LEU A 145 -11.76 8.76 -36.31
C LEU A 145 -13.28 8.84 -36.17
N ARG A 146 -13.80 8.83 -34.93
CA ARG A 146 -15.23 8.98 -34.67
C ARG A 146 -15.72 10.37 -35.07
N ASP A 147 -14.98 11.42 -34.73
CA ASP A 147 -15.32 12.80 -35.06
C ASP A 147 -15.35 13.02 -36.58
N ALA A 148 -14.35 12.51 -37.31
CA ALA A 148 -14.32 12.58 -38.77
C ALA A 148 -15.54 11.88 -39.41
N LYS A 149 -15.96 10.74 -38.85
CA LYS A 149 -17.16 10.03 -39.33
C LYS A 149 -18.44 10.79 -39.02
N ILE A 150 -18.53 11.42 -37.85
CA ILE A 150 -19.66 12.27 -37.48
C ILE A 150 -19.75 13.47 -38.44
N GLU A 151 -18.63 14.13 -38.75
CA GLU A 151 -18.61 15.24 -39.72
C GLU A 151 -19.12 14.81 -41.10
N LEU A 152 -18.64 13.68 -41.62
CA LEU A 152 -19.06 13.17 -42.93
C LEU A 152 -20.57 12.87 -42.95
N LEU A 153 -21.08 12.20 -41.93
CA LEU A 153 -22.51 11.91 -41.81
C LEU A 153 -23.34 13.18 -41.65
N THR A 154 -22.84 14.16 -40.90
CA THR A 154 -23.51 15.46 -40.70
C THR A 154 -23.59 16.23 -42.02
N LYS A 155 -22.51 16.25 -42.81
CA LYS A 155 -22.49 16.87 -44.15
C LYS A 155 -23.44 16.17 -45.11
N ALA A 156 -23.48 14.84 -45.11
CA ALA A 156 -24.39 14.07 -45.95
C ALA A 156 -25.87 14.34 -45.59
N LEU A 157 -26.19 14.44 -44.29
CA LEU A 157 -27.51 14.81 -43.81
C LEU A 157 -27.91 16.23 -44.24
N GLN A 158 -27.00 17.21 -44.13
CA GLN A 158 -27.25 18.58 -44.58
C GLN A 158 -27.49 18.67 -46.10
N ALA A 159 -26.71 17.95 -46.90
CA ALA A 159 -26.88 17.91 -48.34
C ALA A 159 -28.21 17.26 -48.76
N ALA A 160 -28.64 16.20 -48.07
CA ALA A 160 -29.93 15.56 -48.31
C ALA A 160 -31.13 16.45 -47.89
N ALA A 161 -30.92 17.37 -46.94
CA ALA A 161 -31.93 18.32 -46.48
C ALA A 161 -31.98 19.61 -47.33
N ALA A 162 -31.07 19.80 -48.29
CA ALA A 162 -31.06 20.99 -49.14
C ALA A 162 -32.22 20.93 -50.17
N PRO A 163 -33.02 22.00 -50.30
CA PRO A 163 -34.13 22.04 -51.26
C PRO A 163 -33.62 21.99 -52.71
N PRO A 164 -34.38 21.39 -53.65
CA PRO A 164 -33.98 21.30 -55.05
C PRO A 164 -33.83 22.70 -55.67
N PRO A 165 -32.87 22.90 -56.59
CA PRO A 165 -32.71 24.17 -57.29
C PRO A 165 -33.98 24.50 -58.07
N GLN A 166 -34.45 25.75 -57.95
CA GLN A 166 -35.61 26.30 -58.67
C GLN A 166 -35.26 26.60 -60.13
#